data_AF-A0A2G1XNX0-F1
#
_entry.id   AF-A0A2G1XNX0-F1
#
_cell.length_a   1.000
_cell.length_b   1.000
_cell.length_c   1.000
_cell.angle_alpha   90.00
_cell.angle_beta   90.00
_cell.angle_gamma   90.00
#
_symmetry.space_group_name_H-M   'P 1'
#
loop_
_entity.id
_entity.type
_entity.pdbx_description
1 polymer ?
#
loop_
_entity_poly.entity_id
_entity_poly.type
_entity_poly.pdbx_seq_one_letter_code
_entity_poly.pdbx_strand_id
1 'polypeptide(L)'
;MTVDFDLGPAAQRMAGLLRAVDDEWLTAPTPCERYTLGDLIEHVGGLAGAFTAAATKTAPEPAGSPPPSGDAARLETDWRTRIPERLTALADAWRDPAAWEGVTRAGGVDLPAGVAARVALDELVVHGWDVARATGQPFDCDEAELAACLEFVSGFPRPDPEERPADGGLFGPPVDVPADAPPLDRMLGLTGRDPGWTPA
;
A
#
# COMPACT_ATOMS: atom_id res chain seq x y z
N MET A 1 23.31 -10.18 5.98
CA MET A 1 21.87 -10.43 6.17
C MET A 1 21.18 -10.24 4.83
N THR A 2 20.07 -10.93 4.58
CA THR A 2 19.45 -11.06 3.26
C THR A 2 18.24 -10.16 3.13
N VAL A 3 18.07 -9.54 1.96
CA VAL A 3 16.82 -8.92 1.53
C VAL A 3 15.81 -10.05 1.32
N ASP A 4 14.63 -9.99 1.97
CA ASP A 4 13.63 -11.07 1.88
C ASP A 4 12.86 -11.02 0.54
N PHE A 5 12.58 -9.83 0.02
CA PHE A 5 11.88 -9.59 -1.25
C PHE A 5 12.24 -8.20 -1.84
N ASP A 6 12.03 -8.03 -3.15
CA ASP A 6 12.24 -6.74 -3.85
C ASP A 6 10.90 -5.99 -4.00
N LEU A 7 10.85 -4.72 -3.59
CA LEU A 7 9.69 -3.84 -3.82
C LEU A 7 9.62 -3.32 -5.27
N GLY A 8 10.67 -3.50 -6.06
CA GLY A 8 10.82 -2.99 -7.42
C GLY A 8 9.65 -3.32 -8.34
N PRO A 9 9.25 -4.60 -8.51
CA PRO A 9 8.12 -4.96 -9.37
C PRO A 9 6.81 -4.28 -8.98
N ALA A 10 6.44 -4.31 -7.69
CA ALA A 10 5.24 -3.66 -7.16
C ALA A 10 5.26 -2.13 -7.36
N ALA A 11 6.40 -1.49 -7.08
CA ALA A 11 6.57 -0.05 -7.26
C ALA A 11 6.47 0.36 -8.75
N GLN A 12 7.06 -0.43 -9.64
CA GLN A 12 6.97 -0.20 -11.09
C GLN A 12 5.55 -0.37 -11.61
N ARG A 13 4.83 -1.40 -11.14
CA ARG A 13 3.42 -1.64 -11.46
C ARG A 13 2.54 -0.47 -11.04
N MET A 14 2.65 -0.04 -9.79
CA MET A 14 1.94 1.14 -9.27
C MET A 14 2.27 2.39 -10.11
N ALA A 15 3.55 2.65 -10.38
CA ALA A 15 3.96 3.77 -11.22
C ALA A 15 3.38 3.72 -12.64
N GLY A 16 3.24 2.53 -13.23
CA GLY A 16 2.59 2.32 -14.51
C GLY A 16 1.11 2.69 -14.48
N LEU A 17 0.38 2.18 -13.47
CA LEU A 17 -1.04 2.46 -13.27
C LEU A 17 -1.29 3.95 -13.11
N LEU A 18 -0.50 4.63 -12.26
CA LEU A 18 -0.64 6.06 -11.99
C LEU A 18 -0.42 6.92 -13.24
N ARG A 19 0.56 6.58 -14.08
CA ARG A 19 0.81 7.32 -15.33
C ARG A 19 -0.35 7.22 -16.33
N ALA A 20 -1.14 6.15 -16.25
CA ALA A 20 -2.26 5.89 -17.15
C ALA A 20 -3.60 6.41 -16.64
N VAL A 21 -3.66 7.00 -15.44
CA VAL A 21 -4.88 7.62 -14.92
C VAL A 21 -5.07 9.00 -15.54
N ASP A 22 -6.25 9.28 -16.07
CA ASP A 22 -6.68 10.63 -16.52
C ASP A 22 -7.30 11.45 -15.38
N ASP A 23 -7.21 12.79 -15.46
CA ASP A 23 -7.68 13.68 -14.39
C ASP A 23 -9.18 13.58 -14.12
N GLU A 24 -9.96 13.15 -15.12
CA GLU A 24 -11.41 12.93 -14.98
C GLU A 24 -11.76 11.85 -13.95
N TRP A 25 -10.84 10.92 -13.67
CA TRP A 25 -11.05 9.84 -12.71
C TRP A 25 -10.73 10.23 -11.28
N LEU A 26 -10.15 11.40 -11.02
CA LEU A 26 -9.67 11.77 -9.68
C LEU A 26 -10.79 11.78 -8.62
N THR A 27 -12.05 12.03 -9.00
CA THR A 27 -13.18 12.00 -8.08
C THR A 27 -13.91 10.65 -8.04
N ALA A 28 -13.45 9.64 -8.80
CA ALA A 28 -14.07 8.34 -8.87
C ALA A 28 -13.95 7.58 -7.53
N PRO A 29 -14.94 6.74 -7.17
CA PRO A 29 -14.85 5.88 -6.01
C PRO A 29 -13.76 4.83 -6.20
N THR A 30 -13.18 4.36 -5.10
CA THR A 30 -12.23 3.24 -5.09
C THR A 30 -12.76 2.11 -4.21
N PRO A 31 -12.23 0.87 -4.34
CA PRO A 31 -12.54 -0.19 -3.39
C PRO A 31 -12.11 0.13 -1.95
N CYS A 32 -11.17 1.06 -1.76
CA CYS A 32 -10.86 1.64 -0.46
C CYS A 32 -11.86 2.77 -0.16
N GLU A 33 -12.98 2.45 0.49
CA GLU A 33 -14.12 3.37 0.70
C GLU A 33 -13.77 4.73 1.36
N ARG A 34 -12.60 4.82 2.01
CA ARG A 34 -12.08 6.07 2.61
C ARG A 34 -11.61 7.09 1.58
N TYR A 35 -11.32 6.67 0.35
CA TYR A 35 -10.61 7.47 -0.64
C TYR A 35 -11.35 7.51 -1.97
N THR A 36 -11.49 8.72 -2.50
CA THR A 36 -11.59 8.92 -3.96
C THR A 36 -10.25 8.57 -4.60
N LEU A 37 -10.21 8.39 -5.92
CA LEU A 37 -8.96 8.07 -6.60
C LEU A 37 -7.87 9.14 -6.37
N GLY A 38 -8.22 10.42 -6.34
CA GLY A 38 -7.28 11.50 -6.05
C GLY A 38 -6.71 11.42 -4.64
N ASP A 39 -7.56 11.10 -3.64
CA ASP A 39 -7.10 10.89 -2.27
C ASP A 39 -6.14 9.69 -2.20
N LEU A 40 -6.48 8.60 -2.89
CA LEU A 40 -5.67 7.39 -2.93
C LEU A 40 -4.29 7.64 -3.59
N ILE A 41 -4.26 8.42 -4.67
CA ILE A 41 -3.00 8.78 -5.33
C ILE A 41 -2.14 9.63 -4.39
N GLU A 42 -2.73 10.60 -3.68
CA GLU A 42 -1.99 11.40 -2.70
C GLU A 42 -1.46 10.55 -1.54
N HIS A 43 -2.29 9.61 -1.04
CA HIS A 43 -1.90 8.61 -0.03
C HIS A 43 -0.69 7.80 -0.46
N VAL A 44 -0.71 7.22 -1.67
CA VAL A 44 0.42 6.46 -2.23
C VAL A 44 1.69 7.31 -2.31
N GLY A 45 1.57 8.58 -2.69
CA GLY A 45 2.70 9.52 -2.73
C GLY A 45 3.30 9.85 -1.36
N GLY A 46 2.45 9.98 -0.33
CA GLY A 46 2.86 10.16 1.06
C GLY A 46 3.53 8.91 1.63
N LEU A 47 2.93 7.75 1.39
CA LEU A 47 3.44 6.45 1.77
C LEU A 47 4.83 6.17 1.18
N ALA A 48 5.01 6.42 -0.12
CA ALA A 48 6.29 6.20 -0.77
C ALA A 48 7.41 7.02 -0.09
N GLY A 49 7.11 8.27 0.31
CA GLY A 49 8.04 9.09 1.08
C GLY A 49 8.31 8.52 2.49
N ALA A 50 7.26 8.17 3.22
CA ALA A 50 7.36 7.66 4.59
C ALA A 50 8.18 6.36 4.67
N PHE A 51 7.93 5.39 3.78
CA PHE A 51 8.68 4.13 3.79
C PHE A 51 10.07 4.23 3.17
N THR A 52 10.33 5.25 2.33
CA THR A 52 11.71 5.58 1.93
C THR A 52 12.50 6.09 3.13
N ALA A 53 11.92 7.02 3.91
CA ALA A 53 12.53 7.53 5.14
C ALA A 53 12.76 6.43 6.18
N ALA A 54 11.83 5.46 6.27
CA ALA A 54 11.97 4.28 7.10
C ALA A 54 13.15 3.39 6.67
N ALA A 55 13.32 3.15 5.37
CA ALA A 55 14.44 2.36 4.83
C ALA A 55 15.79 3.01 5.11
N THR A 56 15.90 4.32 4.83
CA THR A 56 17.15 5.09 4.99
C THR A 56 17.42 5.49 6.44
N LYS A 57 16.42 5.32 7.33
CA LYS A 57 16.46 5.76 8.73
C LYS A 57 16.74 7.28 8.88
N THR A 58 16.40 8.06 7.85
CA THR A 58 16.58 9.51 7.83
C THR A 58 15.26 10.18 8.15
N ALA A 59 15.20 10.91 9.28
CA ALA A 59 14.02 11.58 9.81
C ALA A 59 12.93 10.62 10.32
N PRO A 60 13.10 10.06 11.54
CA PRO A 60 11.98 9.42 12.19
C PRO A 60 10.94 10.50 12.49
N GLU A 61 9.75 10.36 11.88
CA GLU A 61 8.56 11.07 12.29
C GLU A 61 8.46 11.04 13.85
N PRO A 62 8.01 12.12 14.51
CA PRO A 62 7.71 12.04 15.93
C PRO A 62 6.84 10.80 16.24
N ALA A 63 7.15 10.11 17.34
CA ALA A 63 6.31 9.00 17.77
C ALA A 63 4.87 9.51 18.01
N GLY A 64 3.88 8.82 17.46
CA GLY A 64 2.49 9.26 17.49
C GLY A 64 2.12 10.35 16.46
N SER A 65 2.99 10.67 15.50
CA SER A 65 2.56 11.35 14.27
C SER A 65 1.38 10.58 13.64
N PRO A 66 0.38 11.28 13.09
CA PRO A 66 -0.68 10.61 12.35
C PRO A 66 -0.08 9.85 11.15
N PRO A 67 -0.63 8.69 10.77
CA PRO A 67 -0.20 8.01 9.56
C PRO A 67 -0.48 8.89 8.33
N PRO A 68 0.22 8.65 7.20
CA PRO A 68 -0.17 9.25 5.93
C PRO A 68 -1.66 9.01 5.68
N SER A 69 -2.38 10.09 5.38
CA SER A 69 -3.78 10.06 4.98
C SER A 69 -3.87 10.70 3.61
N GLY A 70 -4.64 10.13 2.70
CA GLY A 70 -4.93 10.71 1.40
C GLY A 70 -5.82 11.95 1.51
N ASP A 71 -5.47 13.00 0.77
CA ASP A 71 -6.32 14.17 0.54
C ASP A 71 -6.00 14.78 -0.83
N ALA A 72 -6.95 14.67 -1.77
CA ALA A 72 -6.80 15.19 -3.12
C ALA A 72 -6.50 16.70 -3.17
N ALA A 73 -6.84 17.46 -2.12
CA ALA A 73 -6.50 18.89 -2.03
C ALA A 73 -4.99 19.15 -1.92
N ARG A 74 -4.20 18.15 -1.51
CA ARG A 74 -2.72 18.19 -1.47
C ARG A 74 -2.07 17.60 -2.72
N LEU A 75 -2.85 17.07 -3.65
CA LEU A 75 -2.33 16.44 -4.86
C LEU A 75 -1.82 17.51 -5.83
N GLU A 76 -0.50 17.65 -5.92
CA GLU A 76 0.17 18.58 -6.83
C GLU A 76 -0.02 18.16 -8.30
N THR A 77 -0.08 19.11 -9.23
CA THR A 77 -0.37 18.84 -10.66
C THR A 77 0.66 17.98 -11.38
N ASP A 78 1.87 17.84 -10.82
CA ASP A 78 2.95 17.02 -11.34
C ASP A 78 2.93 15.57 -10.81
N TRP A 79 1.86 15.16 -10.13
CA TRP A 79 1.76 13.87 -9.44
C TRP A 79 2.09 12.65 -10.33
N ARG A 80 1.74 12.69 -11.62
CA ARG A 80 2.06 11.64 -12.62
C ARG A 80 3.55 11.44 -12.86
N THR A 81 4.38 12.38 -12.44
CA THR A 81 5.85 12.30 -12.53
C THR A 81 6.44 12.11 -11.14
N ARG A 82 6.09 12.99 -10.21
CA ARG A 82 6.66 13.04 -8.84
C ARG A 82 6.40 11.76 -8.05
N ILE A 83 5.21 11.17 -8.15
CA ILE A 83 4.88 9.96 -7.38
C ILE A 83 5.59 8.72 -7.96
N PRO A 84 5.59 8.49 -9.28
CA PRO A 84 6.45 7.45 -9.88
C PRO A 84 7.94 7.55 -9.53
N GLU A 85 8.50 8.76 -9.44
CA GLU A 85 9.88 8.96 -8.99
C GLU A 85 10.07 8.56 -7.52
N ARG A 86 9.13 8.93 -6.65
CA ARG A 86 9.13 8.51 -5.23
C ARG A 86 9.00 6.99 -5.08
N LEU A 87 8.15 6.34 -5.88
CA LEU A 87 8.01 4.88 -5.90
C LEU A 87 9.31 4.19 -6.32
N THR A 88 10.03 4.77 -7.27
CA THR A 88 11.37 4.29 -7.67
C THR A 88 12.36 4.42 -6.52
N ALA A 89 12.40 5.58 -5.87
CA ALA A 89 13.27 5.82 -4.71
C ALA A 89 12.96 4.88 -3.53
N LEU A 90 11.68 4.58 -3.28
CA LEU A 90 11.25 3.61 -2.28
C LEU A 90 11.84 2.23 -2.55
N ALA A 91 11.68 1.73 -3.78
CA ALA A 91 12.22 0.43 -4.16
C ALA A 91 13.75 0.39 -4.03
N ASP A 92 14.43 1.43 -4.51
CA ASP A 92 15.89 1.52 -4.43
C ASP A 92 16.40 1.57 -2.97
N ALA A 93 15.70 2.24 -2.07
CA ALA A 93 16.08 2.30 -0.67
C ALA A 93 15.98 0.93 0.05
N TRP A 94 14.95 0.14 -0.26
CA TRP A 94 14.75 -1.19 0.35
C TRP A 94 15.63 -2.30 -0.27
N ARG A 95 16.31 -2.02 -1.38
CA ARG A 95 17.32 -2.92 -1.95
C ARG A 95 18.63 -2.94 -1.17
N ASP A 96 18.89 -1.92 -0.36
CA ASP A 96 20.03 -1.93 0.57
C ASP A 96 19.78 -2.93 1.70
N PRO A 97 20.61 -3.97 1.90
CA PRO A 97 20.47 -4.88 3.02
C PRO A 97 20.44 -4.19 4.39
N ALA A 98 21.11 -3.04 4.55
CA ALA A 98 21.10 -2.28 5.78
C ALA A 98 19.72 -1.69 6.12
N ALA A 99 18.85 -1.51 5.12
CA ALA A 99 17.46 -1.06 5.33
C ALA A 99 16.67 -2.05 6.19
N TRP A 100 16.97 -3.34 6.10
CA TRP A 100 16.27 -4.43 6.79
C TRP A 100 16.71 -4.64 8.25
N GLU A 101 17.74 -3.92 8.69
CA GLU A 101 18.32 -4.10 10.02
C GLU A 101 17.67 -3.22 11.08
N GLY A 102 17.39 -3.84 12.23
CA GLY A 102 16.98 -3.15 13.45
C GLY A 102 15.53 -2.66 13.46
N VAL A 103 15.31 -1.55 14.15
CA VAL A 103 14.01 -0.88 14.27
C VAL A 103 14.00 0.33 13.38
N THR A 104 12.87 0.58 12.73
CA THR A 104 12.58 1.80 11.98
C THR A 104 11.24 2.37 12.42
N ARG A 105 10.85 3.49 11.82
CA ARG A 105 9.58 4.15 12.08
C ARG A 105 8.85 4.49 10.78
N ALA A 106 7.57 4.15 10.73
CA ALA A 106 6.67 4.55 9.65
C ALA A 106 5.30 4.93 10.24
N GLY A 107 4.69 6.02 9.78
CA GLY A 107 3.37 6.48 10.26
C GLY A 107 3.33 6.70 11.78
N GLY A 108 4.41 7.20 12.39
CA GLY A 108 4.51 7.44 13.83
C GLY A 108 4.69 6.18 14.69
N VAL A 109 4.79 4.98 14.10
CA VAL A 109 4.92 3.70 14.80
C VAL A 109 6.33 3.14 14.64
N ASP A 110 6.96 2.74 15.76
CA ASP A 110 8.22 1.99 15.75
C ASP A 110 7.97 0.50 15.52
N LEU A 111 8.68 -0.09 14.56
CA LEU A 111 8.53 -1.50 14.17
C LEU A 111 9.84 -2.08 13.63
N PRO A 112 10.03 -3.42 13.68
CA PRO A 112 11.17 -4.06 13.04
C PRO A 112 11.20 -3.71 11.55
N ALA A 113 12.37 -3.42 11.01
CA ALA A 113 12.49 -2.93 9.63
C ALA A 113 11.93 -3.93 8.60
N GLY A 114 12.14 -5.23 8.78
CA GLY A 114 11.53 -6.25 7.92
C GLY A 114 9.99 -6.29 7.97
N VAL A 115 9.36 -5.80 9.04
CA VAL A 115 7.90 -5.62 9.11
C VAL A 115 7.49 -4.37 8.34
N ALA A 116 8.23 -3.26 8.47
CA ALA A 116 7.99 -2.06 7.67
C ALA A 116 8.09 -2.33 6.15
N ALA A 117 9.06 -3.15 5.72
CA ALA A 117 9.16 -3.59 4.33
C ALA A 117 7.91 -4.35 3.86
N ARG A 118 7.34 -5.23 4.71
CA ARG A 118 6.14 -6.02 4.40
C ARG A 118 4.90 -5.14 4.31
N VAL A 119 4.78 -4.15 5.20
CA VAL A 119 3.72 -3.14 5.12
C VAL A 119 3.83 -2.35 3.81
N ALA A 120 5.04 -1.92 3.44
CA ALA A 120 5.25 -1.18 2.18
C ALA A 120 4.86 -2.02 0.95
N LEU A 121 5.22 -3.31 0.93
CA LEU A 121 4.83 -4.22 -0.15
C LEU A 121 3.31 -4.39 -0.23
N ASP A 122 2.67 -4.66 0.92
CA ASP A 122 1.22 -4.84 1.02
C ASP A 122 0.47 -3.61 0.49
N GLU A 123 0.87 -2.41 0.92
CA GLU A 123 0.29 -1.16 0.45
C GLU A 123 0.45 -0.96 -1.06
N LEU A 124 1.60 -1.30 -1.64
CA LEU A 124 1.80 -1.24 -3.10
C LEU A 124 0.88 -2.22 -3.85
N VAL A 125 0.69 -3.43 -3.32
CA VAL A 125 -0.13 -4.46 -3.96
C VAL A 125 -1.63 -4.15 -3.82
N VAL A 126 -2.10 -3.90 -2.61
CA VAL A 126 -3.52 -3.63 -2.33
C VAL A 126 -3.96 -2.34 -3.02
N HIS A 127 -3.23 -1.24 -2.86
CA HIS A 127 -3.61 0.02 -3.48
C HIS A 127 -3.35 0.05 -4.98
N GLY A 128 -2.40 -0.75 -5.47
CA GLY A 128 -2.23 -0.95 -6.90
C GLY A 128 -3.48 -1.60 -7.51
N TRP A 129 -4.04 -2.59 -6.82
CA TRP A 129 -5.31 -3.20 -7.20
C TRP A 129 -6.48 -2.22 -7.10
N ASP A 130 -6.53 -1.41 -6.02
CA ASP A 130 -7.57 -0.38 -5.83
C ASP A 130 -7.57 0.63 -7.00
N VAL A 131 -6.40 1.14 -7.40
CA VAL A 131 -6.25 2.05 -8.56
C VAL A 131 -6.67 1.37 -9.85
N ALA A 132 -6.20 0.14 -10.08
CA ALA A 132 -6.49 -0.59 -11.30
C ALA A 132 -7.99 -0.86 -11.45
N ARG A 133 -8.65 -1.27 -10.37
CA ARG A 133 -10.11 -1.48 -10.35
C ARG A 133 -10.89 -0.20 -10.57
N ALA A 134 -10.53 0.89 -9.91
CA ALA A 134 -11.20 2.18 -10.07
C ALA A 134 -11.12 2.73 -11.50
N THR A 135 -10.10 2.34 -12.26
CA THR A 135 -9.81 2.86 -13.61
C THR A 135 -9.98 1.83 -14.73
N GLY A 136 -10.47 0.62 -14.40
CA GLY A 136 -10.66 -0.46 -15.38
C GLY A 136 -9.36 -1.00 -16.00
N GLN A 137 -8.21 -0.75 -15.36
CA GLN A 137 -6.91 -1.25 -15.82
C GLN A 137 -6.72 -2.71 -15.40
N PRO A 138 -5.97 -3.52 -16.19
CA PRO A 138 -5.60 -4.86 -15.78
C PRO A 138 -4.64 -4.81 -14.58
N PHE A 139 -4.77 -5.78 -13.68
CA PHE A 139 -3.88 -5.92 -12.53
C PHE A 139 -3.48 -7.38 -12.35
N ASP A 140 -2.19 -7.62 -12.18
CA ASP A 140 -1.63 -8.93 -11.87
C ASP A 140 -0.41 -8.76 -10.97
N CYS A 141 -0.21 -9.68 -10.03
CA CYS A 141 0.86 -9.67 -9.03
C CYS A 141 1.71 -10.93 -9.20
N ASP A 142 3.03 -10.82 -9.05
CA ASP A 142 3.87 -12.01 -9.10
C ASP A 142 3.63 -12.90 -7.87
N GLU A 143 3.93 -14.19 -8.01
CA GLU A 143 3.65 -15.20 -6.99
C GLU A 143 4.44 -14.94 -5.69
N ALA A 144 5.63 -14.35 -5.78
CA ALA A 144 6.48 -14.09 -4.62
C ALA A 144 5.99 -12.89 -3.80
N GLU A 145 5.62 -11.79 -4.46
CA GLU A 145 4.95 -10.64 -3.86
C GLU A 145 3.69 -11.07 -3.12
N LEU A 146 2.86 -11.87 -3.80
CA LEU A 146 1.58 -12.30 -3.28
C LEU A 146 1.73 -13.28 -2.10
N ALA A 147 2.72 -14.16 -2.13
CA ALA A 147 3.05 -15.02 -1.01
C ALA A 147 3.49 -14.21 0.23
N ALA A 148 4.37 -13.22 0.03
CA ALA A 148 4.84 -12.36 1.11
C ALA A 148 3.71 -11.53 1.74
N CYS A 149 2.82 -10.96 0.90
CA CYS A 149 1.65 -10.25 1.38
C CYS A 149 0.68 -11.18 2.11
N LEU A 150 0.37 -12.35 1.55
CA LEU A 150 -0.52 -13.34 2.18
C LEU A 150 -0.01 -13.77 3.56
N GLU A 151 1.29 -14.04 3.70
CA GLU A 151 1.91 -14.37 4.99
C GLU A 151 1.72 -13.22 5.99
N PHE A 152 2.00 -11.99 5.55
CA PHE A 152 1.87 -10.79 6.37
C PHE A 152 0.42 -10.56 6.84
N VAL A 153 -0.55 -10.52 5.92
CA VAL A 153 -1.96 -10.24 6.25
C VAL A 153 -2.58 -11.38 7.08
N SER A 154 -2.16 -12.62 6.87
CA SER A 154 -2.62 -13.77 7.66
C SER A 154 -2.12 -13.76 9.10
N GLY A 155 -1.05 -13.00 9.38
CA GLY A 155 -0.52 -12.80 10.73
C GLY A 155 -1.38 -11.87 11.59
N PHE A 156 -2.28 -11.10 10.99
CA PHE A 156 -3.20 -10.25 11.73
C PHE A 156 -4.39 -11.08 12.22
N PRO A 157 -4.75 -11.00 13.51
CA PRO A 157 -6.00 -11.58 13.98
C PRO A 157 -7.15 -10.91 13.21
N ARG A 158 -8.17 -11.70 12.83
CA ARG A 158 -9.42 -11.12 12.34
C ARG A 158 -9.93 -10.20 13.45
N PRO A 159 -9.96 -8.87 13.25
CA PRO A 159 -10.31 -7.96 14.32
C PRO A 159 -11.74 -8.28 14.77
N ASP A 160 -11.93 -8.41 16.08
CA ASP A 160 -13.27 -8.32 16.64
C ASP A 160 -13.83 -6.94 16.21
N PRO A 161 -15.05 -6.86 15.67
CA PRO A 161 -15.67 -5.57 15.34
C PRO A 161 -15.60 -4.54 16.48
N GLU A 162 -15.52 -5.00 17.73
CA GLU A 162 -15.43 -4.19 18.94
C GLU A 162 -14.00 -3.71 19.27
N GLU A 163 -12.96 -4.33 18.72
CA GLU A 163 -11.54 -4.00 18.96
C GLU A 163 -10.92 -3.11 17.86
N ARG A 164 -11.74 -2.61 16.95
CA ARG A 164 -11.25 -1.82 15.81
C ARG A 164 -10.67 -0.48 16.29
N PRO A 165 -9.46 -0.11 15.84
CA PRO A 165 -8.92 1.23 16.04
C PRO A 165 -9.90 2.32 15.58
N ALA A 166 -9.95 3.44 16.30
CA ALA A 166 -10.86 4.54 15.99
C ALA A 166 -10.61 5.17 14.60
N ASP A 167 -9.40 5.02 14.05
CA ASP A 167 -9.02 5.41 12.70
C ASP A 167 -9.27 4.33 11.62
N GLY A 168 -9.85 3.18 12.03
CA GLY A 168 -10.14 2.05 11.15
C GLY A 168 -8.98 1.06 10.99
N GLY A 169 -7.79 1.34 11.52
CA GLY A 169 -6.62 0.46 11.43
C GLY A 169 -6.05 0.30 10.01
N LEU A 170 -5.07 -0.60 9.88
CA LEU A 170 -4.37 -0.87 8.61
C LEU A 170 -5.32 -1.43 7.53
N PHE A 171 -6.27 -2.27 7.93
CA PHE A 171 -7.19 -2.97 7.02
C PHE A 171 -8.66 -2.70 7.33
N GLY A 172 -9.49 -2.79 6.29
CA GLY A 172 -10.95 -2.83 6.47
C GLY A 172 -11.42 -4.16 7.08
N PRO A 173 -12.71 -4.27 7.44
CA PRO A 173 -13.28 -5.54 7.89
C PRO A 173 -13.08 -6.63 6.83
N PRO A 174 -12.56 -7.82 7.19
CA PRO A 174 -12.35 -8.88 6.21
C PRO A 174 -13.63 -9.25 5.46
N VAL A 175 -13.50 -9.45 4.15
CA VAL A 175 -14.56 -9.94 3.28
C VAL A 175 -14.37 -11.45 3.09
N ASP A 176 -15.46 -12.22 3.20
CA ASP A 176 -15.40 -13.66 3.01
C ASP A 176 -15.14 -14.01 1.54
N VAL A 177 -14.02 -14.68 1.30
CA VAL A 177 -13.59 -15.15 -0.02
C VAL A 177 -13.43 -16.68 0.03
N PRO A 178 -13.91 -17.44 -0.97
CA PRO A 178 -13.73 -18.89 -1.02
C PRO A 178 -12.26 -19.31 -0.90
N ALA A 179 -11.99 -20.40 -0.18
CA ALA A 179 -10.62 -20.87 0.07
C ALA A 179 -9.89 -21.32 -1.21
N ASP A 180 -10.65 -21.70 -2.24
CA ASP A 180 -10.20 -22.10 -3.58
C ASP A 180 -10.16 -20.94 -4.59
N ALA A 181 -10.52 -19.72 -4.17
CA ALA A 181 -10.36 -18.52 -4.99
C ALA A 181 -8.89 -18.23 -5.31
N PRO A 182 -8.61 -17.45 -6.38
CA PRO A 182 -7.26 -16.99 -6.70
C PRO A 182 -6.54 -16.40 -5.47
N PRO A 183 -5.21 -16.57 -5.34
CA PRO A 183 -4.50 -16.08 -4.15
C PRO A 183 -4.63 -14.57 -3.93
N LEU A 184 -4.73 -13.79 -5.01
CA LEU A 184 -4.95 -12.33 -4.94
C LEU A 184 -6.30 -12.02 -4.31
N ASP A 185 -7.37 -12.68 -4.73
CA ASP A 185 -8.71 -12.48 -4.19
C ASP A 185 -8.75 -12.79 -2.68
N ARG A 186 -8.07 -13.86 -2.25
CA ARG A 186 -7.99 -14.22 -0.82
C ARG A 186 -7.23 -13.17 -0.01
N MET A 187 -6.12 -12.65 -0.56
CA MET A 187 -5.38 -11.54 0.07
C MET A 187 -6.27 -10.30 0.20
N LEU A 188 -6.95 -9.91 -0.87
CA LEU A 188 -7.87 -8.77 -0.88
C LEU A 188 -8.99 -8.92 0.14
N GLY A 189 -9.58 -10.11 0.25
CA GLY A 189 -10.59 -10.41 1.25
C GLY A 189 -10.08 -10.16 2.68
N LEU A 190 -8.84 -10.56 2.98
CA LEU A 190 -8.23 -10.33 4.29
C LEU A 190 -7.94 -8.85 4.60
N THR A 191 -7.74 -8.02 3.56
CA THR A 191 -7.52 -6.56 3.71
C THR A 191 -8.82 -5.75 3.63
N GLY A 192 -9.97 -6.44 3.55
CA GLY A 192 -11.31 -5.89 3.52
C GLY A 192 -11.77 -5.38 2.16
N ARG A 193 -11.12 -5.83 1.08
CA ARG A 193 -11.54 -5.55 -0.29
C ARG A 193 -12.46 -6.66 -0.78
N ASP A 194 -13.53 -6.28 -1.47
CA ASP A 194 -14.37 -7.22 -2.23
C ASP A 194 -13.75 -7.47 -3.62
N PRO A 195 -13.25 -8.68 -3.94
CA PRO A 195 -12.69 -8.97 -5.27
C PRO A 195 -13.70 -8.80 -6.42
N GLY A 196 -15.00 -8.84 -6.11
CA GLY A 196 -16.11 -8.59 -7.04
C GLY A 196 -16.43 -7.11 -7.24
N TRP A 197 -15.72 -6.19 -6.57
CA TRP A 197 -16.01 -4.75 -6.65
C TRP A 197 -15.99 -4.22 -8.08
N THR A 198 -16.97 -3.37 -8.39
CA THR A 198 -17.09 -2.62 -9.64
C THR A 198 -17.39 -1.15 -9.35
N PRO A 199 -16.88 -0.20 -10.15
CA PRO A 199 -17.32 1.18 -10.08
C PRO A 199 -18.83 1.25 -10.33
N ALA A 200 -19.56 1.97 -9.46
CA ALA A 200 -21.01 2.16 -9.59
C ALA A 200 -21.37 3.14 -10.72
#